data_AF-A0A7V3LX27-F1
#
_entry.id   AF-A0A7V3LX27-F1
#
_cell.length_a   1.000
_cell.length_b   1.000
_cell.length_c   1.000
_cell.angle_alpha   90.00
_cell.angle_beta   90.00
_cell.angle_gamma   90.00
#
_symmetry.space_group_name_H-M   'P 1'
#
loop_
_entity.id
_entity.type
_entity.pdbx_description
1 polymer ?
#
loop_
_entity_poly.entity_id
_entity_poly.type
_entity_poly.pdbx_seq_one_letter_code
_entity_poly.pdbx_strand_id
1 'polypeptide(L)'
;MMNRLRYLSLAGSILILLVTLWAALLRIGWDWPTFTPQLAGMHGPLMISSFFGALIALERAVALGKAWAYSSPILAVLAGLMIIFTPALIVPAAWVLVLSSVL
;
A
#
# COMPACT_ATOMS: atom_id res chain seq x y z
N MET A 1 14.64 -7.03 16.50
CA MET A 1 13.27 -7.29 15.98
C MET A 1 12.75 -6.15 15.13
N MET A 2 12.68 -4.91 15.65
CA MET A 2 12.07 -3.75 14.97
C MET A 2 12.70 -3.41 13.61
N ASN A 3 14.00 -3.59 13.43
CA ASN A 3 14.65 -3.39 12.13
C ASN A 3 14.05 -4.29 11.04
N ARG A 4 13.64 -5.53 11.38
CA ARG A 4 12.99 -6.44 10.43
C ARG A 4 11.62 -5.92 10.02
N LEU A 5 10.82 -5.44 10.98
CA LEU A 5 9.50 -4.85 10.71
C LEU A 5 9.60 -3.58 9.85
N ARG A 6 10.63 -2.76 10.09
CA ARG A 6 10.95 -1.58 9.28
C ARG A 6 11.23 -1.96 7.84
N TYR A 7 12.19 -2.86 7.61
CA TYR A 7 12.55 -3.25 6.25
C TYR A 7 11.40 -3.99 5.54
N LEU A 8 10.61 -4.77 6.26
CA LEU A 8 9.42 -5.43 5.70
C LEU A 8 8.39 -4.41 5.22
N SER A 9 8.06 -3.43 6.06
CA SER A 9 7.10 -2.37 5.72
C SER A 9 7.60 -1.51 4.57
N LEU A 10 8.90 -1.19 4.55
CA LEU A 10 9.53 -0.44 3.48
C LEU A 10 9.52 -1.21 2.15
N ALA A 11 9.92 -2.48 2.17
CA ALA A 11 9.91 -3.34 0.99
C ALA A 11 8.48 -3.48 0.43
N GLY A 12 7.49 -3.69 1.31
CA GLY A 12 6.09 -3.71 0.93
C GLY A 12 5.63 -2.39 0.29
N SER A 13 6.00 -1.25 0.87
CA SER A 13 5.68 0.07 0.32
C SER A 13 6.32 0.29 -1.05
N ILE A 14 7.56 -0.15 -1.26
CA ILE A 14 8.24 -0.07 -2.56
C ILE A 14 7.51 -0.94 -3.59
N LEU A 15 7.04 -2.14 -3.23
CA LEU A 15 6.25 -2.97 -4.14
C LEU A 15 4.95 -2.28 -4.54
N ILE A 16 4.23 -1.69 -3.59
CA ILE A 16 3.02 -0.90 -3.87
C ILE A 16 3.35 0.26 -4.81
N LEU A 17 4.44 1.01 -4.56
CA LEU A 17 4.87 2.12 -5.40
C LEU A 17 5.09 1.66 -6.85
N LEU A 18 5.81 0.56 -7.06
CA LEU A 18 6.09 0.05 -8.41
C LEU A 18 4.80 -0.30 -9.16
N VAL A 19 3.88 -1.02 -8.50
CA VAL A 19 2.58 -1.37 -9.11
C VAL A 19 1.74 -0.12 -9.39
N THR A 20 1.84 0.88 -8.51
CA THR A 20 1.05 2.10 -8.65
C THR A 20 1.62 3.06 -9.71
N LEU A 21 2.95 3.05 -9.93
CA LEU A 21 3.59 3.70 -11.07
C LEU A 21 3.21 3.02 -12.38
N TRP A 22 3.12 1.68 -12.39
CA TRP A 22 2.59 0.94 -13.53
C TRP A 22 1.15 1.36 -13.85
N ALA A 23 0.29 1.49 -12.83
CA ALA A 23 -1.05 2.02 -12.97
C ALA A 23 -1.07 3.47 -13.51
N ALA A 24 -0.08 4.29 -13.14
CA ALA A 24 0.05 5.67 -13.64
C ALA A 24 0.35 5.70 -15.15
N LEU A 25 1.26 4.84 -15.63
CA LEU A 25 1.58 4.70 -17.05
C LEU A 25 0.33 4.34 -17.86
N LEU A 26 -0.44 3.37 -17.37
CA LEU A 26 -1.72 2.99 -17.99
C LEU A 26 -2.72 4.16 -18.00
N ARG A 27 -2.78 4.95 -16.90
CA ARG A 27 -3.70 6.07 -16.77
C ARG A 27 -3.39 7.23 -17.71
N ILE A 28 -2.12 7.46 -18.06
CA ILE A 28 -1.73 8.51 -19.03
C ILE A 28 -1.91 8.07 -20.49
N GLY A 29 -2.46 6.87 -20.73
CA GLY A 29 -2.71 6.34 -22.07
C GLY A 29 -1.49 5.71 -22.73
N TRP A 30 -0.44 5.41 -21.95
CA TRP A 30 0.69 4.64 -22.48
C TRP A 30 0.24 3.21 -22.76
N ASP A 31 0.50 2.72 -23.97
CA ASP A 31 0.17 1.35 -24.38
C ASP A 31 1.11 0.36 -23.70
N TRP A 32 0.73 -0.08 -22.51
CA TRP A 32 1.50 -0.95 -21.62
C TRP A 32 0.64 -2.13 -21.17
N PRO A 33 1.21 -3.29 -20.78
CA PRO A 33 0.40 -4.44 -20.38
C PRO A 33 -0.48 -4.15 -19.16
N THR A 34 -1.78 -4.40 -19.29
CA THR A 34 -2.75 -4.30 -18.19
C THR A 34 -2.93 -5.65 -17.49
N PHE A 35 -2.73 -5.71 -16.17
CA PHE A 35 -3.02 -6.94 -15.41
C PHE A 35 -4.52 -7.10 -15.10
N THR A 36 -5.20 -5.99 -14.82
CA THR A 36 -6.65 -5.93 -14.61
C THR A 36 -7.21 -4.64 -15.22
N PRO A 37 -8.45 -4.63 -15.73
CA PRO A 37 -9.06 -3.43 -16.32
C PRO A 37 -9.14 -2.24 -15.35
N GLN A 38 -9.25 -2.52 -14.05
CA GLN A 38 -9.44 -1.52 -13.00
C GLN A 38 -8.11 -0.87 -12.58
N LEU A 39 -6.96 -1.46 -12.91
CA LEU A 39 -5.66 -1.05 -12.36
C LEU A 39 -5.34 0.42 -12.63
N ALA A 40 -5.61 0.93 -13.83
CA ALA A 40 -5.38 2.34 -14.18
C ALA A 40 -6.20 3.31 -13.31
N GLY A 41 -7.42 2.91 -12.94
CA GLY A 41 -8.28 3.65 -12.02
C GLY A 41 -7.75 3.67 -10.59
N MET A 42 -7.00 2.63 -10.20
CA MET A 42 -6.50 2.42 -8.85
C MET A 42 -5.20 3.16 -8.52
N HIS A 43 -4.60 3.91 -9.46
CA HIS A 43 -3.40 4.71 -9.21
C HIS A 43 -3.53 5.61 -7.96
N GLY A 44 -4.53 6.49 -7.93
CA GLY A 44 -4.73 7.43 -6.83
C GLY A 44 -4.97 6.74 -5.48
N PRO A 45 -5.97 5.85 -5.37
CA PRO A 45 -6.24 5.14 -4.13
C PRO A 45 -5.05 4.32 -3.59
N LEU A 46 -4.31 3.63 -4.47
CA LEU A 46 -3.12 2.86 -4.04
C LEU A 46 -1.95 3.79 -3.64
N MET A 47 -1.73 4.91 -4.34
CA MET A 47 -0.68 5.87 -3.98
C MET A 47 -0.94 6.45 -2.59
N ILE A 48 -2.16 6.94 -2.35
CA ILE A 48 -2.49 7.69 -1.14
C ILE A 48 -2.65 6.74 0.04
N SER A 49 -3.56 5.77 -0.07
CA SER A 49 -3.99 4.99 1.10
C SER A 49 -3.04 3.85 1.42
N SER A 50 -2.38 3.25 0.42
CA SER A 50 -1.46 2.12 0.64
C SER A 50 0.00 2.55 0.68
N PHE A 51 0.53 3.26 -0.32
CA PHE A 51 1.94 3.65 -0.35
C PHE A 51 2.26 4.77 0.65
N PHE A 52 1.71 5.98 0.45
CA PHE A 52 1.99 7.11 1.33
C PHE A 52 1.47 6.85 2.74
N GLY A 53 0.29 6.25 2.88
CA GLY A 53 -0.24 5.79 4.17
C GLY A 53 0.76 4.91 4.92
N ALA A 54 1.33 3.89 4.27
CA ALA A 54 2.35 3.04 4.89
C ALA A 54 3.66 3.77 5.16
N LEU A 55 4.13 4.63 4.25
CA LEU A 55 5.41 5.33 4.43
C LEU A 55 5.35 6.33 5.61
N ILE A 56 4.28 7.12 5.69
CA ILE A 56 4.06 8.07 6.79
C ILE A 56 3.91 7.32 8.12
N ALA A 57 3.13 6.23 8.14
CA ALA A 57 2.97 5.42 9.34
C ALA A 57 4.29 4.74 9.75
N LEU A 58 5.13 4.35 8.79
CA LEU A 58 6.44 3.77 9.04
C LEU A 58 7.42 4.80 9.63
N GLU A 59 7.46 6.03 9.11
CA GLU A 59 8.27 7.11 9.68
C GLU A 59 7.87 7.38 11.14
N ARG A 60 6.56 7.45 11.41
CA ARG A 60 6.01 7.55 12.77
C ARG A 60 6.42 6.36 13.65
N ALA A 61 6.33 5.14 13.15
CA ALA A 61 6.69 3.93 13.90
C ALA A 61 8.19 3.89 14.24
N VAL A 62 9.06 4.34 13.33
CA VAL A 62 10.50 4.47 13.56
C VAL A 62 10.77 5.53 14.63
N ALA A 63 10.10 6.69 14.55
CA ALA A 63 10.25 7.76 15.55
C ALA A 63 9.76 7.34 16.95
N LEU A 64 8.67 6.58 17.03
CA LEU A 64 8.13 6.08 18.29
C LEU A 64 8.98 4.97 18.92
N GLY A 65 9.73 4.21 18.12
CA GLY A 65 10.58 3.13 18.62
C GLY A 65 9.81 1.99 19.31
N LYS A 66 8.53 1.79 18.98
CA LYS A 66 7.67 0.73 19.54
C LYS A 66 7.26 -0.27 18.47
N ALA A 67 7.29 -1.56 18.81
CA ALA A 67 6.95 -2.63 17.85
C ALA A 67 5.49 -2.60 17.38
N TRP A 68 4.55 -2.20 18.24
CA TRP A 68 3.13 -2.16 17.90
C TRP A 68 2.80 -1.08 16.85
N ALA A 69 3.59 0.00 16.78
CA ALA A 69 3.38 1.07 15.81
C ALA A 69 3.61 0.61 14.36
N TYR A 70 4.29 -0.52 14.15
CA TYR A 70 4.46 -1.12 12.82
C TYR A 70 3.20 -1.86 12.32
N SER A 71 2.17 -2.03 13.16
CA SER A 71 0.90 -2.64 12.72
C SER A 71 0.21 -1.80 11.65
N SER A 72 0.18 -0.47 11.82
CA SER A 72 -0.38 0.48 10.86
C SER A 72 0.25 0.37 9.45
N PRO A 73 1.58 0.55 9.27
CA PRO A 73 2.17 0.46 7.93
C PRO A 73 2.06 -0.94 7.31
N ILE A 74 2.11 -2.01 8.11
CA ILE A 74 1.93 -3.38 7.62
C ILE A 74 0.51 -3.58 7.08
N LEU A 75 -0.51 -3.11 7.80
CA LEU A 75 -1.91 -3.24 7.36
C LEU A 75 -2.18 -2.41 6.09
N ALA A 76 -1.61 -1.21 5.99
CA ALA A 76 -1.72 -0.38 4.79
C ALA A 76 -1.14 -1.08 3.54
N VAL A 77 0.04 -1.71 3.68
CA VAL A 77 0.65 -2.54 2.64
C VAL A 77 -0.22 -3.75 2.32
N LEU A 78 -0.67 -4.50 3.32
CA LEU A 78 -1.49 -5.70 3.13
C LEU A 78 -2.79 -5.38 2.38
N ALA A 79 -3.47 -4.29 2.73
CA ALA A 79 -4.67 -3.86 2.03
C ALA A 79 -4.40 -3.53 0.56
N GLY A 80 -3.29 -2.86 0.27
CA GLY A 80 -2.90 -2.58 -1.11
C GLY A 80 -2.60 -3.86 -1.90
N LEU A 81 -1.93 -4.85 -1.28
CA LEU A 81 -1.71 -6.16 -1.89
C LEU A 81 -3.04 -6.90 -2.15
N MET A 82 -4.02 -6.81 -1.24
CA MET A 82 -5.35 -7.37 -1.45
C MET A 82 -6.03 -6.75 -2.68
N ILE A 83 -5.96 -5.42 -2.84
CA ILE A 83 -6.53 -4.72 -4.00
C ILE A 83 -5.85 -5.16 -5.30
N ILE A 84 -4.52 -5.30 -5.29
CA ILE A 84 -3.71 -5.63 -6.48
C ILE A 84 -3.94 -7.08 -6.93
N PHE A 85 -3.82 -8.03 -6.01
CA PHE A 85 -3.82 -9.46 -6.33
C PHE A 85 -5.20 -10.10 -6.28
N THR A 86 -6.15 -9.48 -5.58
CA THR A 86 -7.48 -10.05 -5.39
C THR A 86 -8.55 -8.95 -5.48
N PRO A 87 -8.82 -8.40 -6.68
CA PRO A 87 -9.75 -7.26 -6.84
C PRO A 87 -11.15 -7.49 -6.24
N ALA A 88 -11.60 -8.75 -6.14
CA ALA A 88 -12.85 -9.11 -5.45
C ALA A 88 -12.86 -8.73 -3.95
N LEU A 89 -11.70 -8.51 -3.34
CA LEU A 89 -11.52 -8.11 -1.95
C LEU A 89 -11.42 -6.59 -1.76
N ILE A 90 -11.83 -5.77 -2.74
CA ILE A 90 -11.69 -4.31 -2.62
C ILE A 90 -12.43 -3.73 -1.40
N VAL A 91 -13.60 -4.26 -1.07
CA VAL A 91 -14.39 -3.84 0.11
C VAL A 91 -13.69 -4.22 1.42
N PRO A 92 -13.31 -5.48 1.67
CA PRO A 92 -12.55 -5.81 2.87
C PRO A 92 -11.19 -5.11 2.93
N ALA A 93 -10.52 -4.90 1.79
CA ALA A 93 -9.28 -4.13 1.75
C ALA A 93 -9.49 -2.67 2.17
N ALA A 94 -10.61 -2.04 1.77
CA ALA A 94 -10.95 -0.70 2.23
C ALA A 94 -11.13 -0.65 3.76
N TRP A 95 -11.76 -1.66 4.36
CA TRP A 95 -11.85 -1.76 5.83
C TRP A 95 -10.49 -1.93 6.50
N VAL A 96 -9.58 -2.70 5.90
CA VAL A 96 -8.19 -2.83 6.39
C VAL A 96 -7.44 -1.50 6.30
N LEU A 97 -7.65 -0.71 5.24
CA LEU A 97 -7.11 0.66 5.13
C LEU A 97 -7.65 1.57 6.24
N VAL A 98 -8.96 1.54 6.49
CA VAL A 98 -9.57 2.30 7.59
C VAL A 98 -8.94 1.90 8.92
N LEU A 99 -8.83 0.60 9.20
CA LEU A 99 -8.17 0.10 10.42
C LEU A 99 -6.72 0.58 10.52
N SER A 100 -5.97 0.54 9.41
CA SER A 100 -4.57 0.99 9.38
C SER A 100 -4.43 2.48 9.74
N SER A 101 -5.42 3.32 9.41
CA SER A 101 -5.39 4.77 9.65
C SER A 101 -5.56 5.16 11.12
N VAL A 102 -6.10 4.27 11.95
CA VAL A 102 -6.37 4.51 13.38
C VAL A 102 -5.27 3.96 14.28
N LEU A 103 -4.47 3.02 13.77
CA LEU A 103 -3.33 2.40 14.48
C LEU A 103 -2.07 3.27 14.41
#